data_AF-A0A1I8IUW2-F1
#
_entry.id   AF-A0A1I8IUW2-F1
#
_cell.length_a   1.000
_cell.length_b   1.000
_cell.length_c   1.000
_cell.angle_alpha   90.00
_cell.angle_beta   90.00
_cell.angle_gamma   90.00
#
_symmetry.space_group_name_H-M   'P 1'
#
loop_
_entity.id
_entity.type
_entity.pdbx_description
1 polymer ?
#
loop_
_entity_poly.entity_id
_entity_poly.type
_entity_poly.pdbx_seq_one_letter_code
_entity_poly.pdbx_strand_id
1 'polypeptide(L)' 'MASRQEPQAVRLWHLGDGRVMQNFPPPTIRHYLAAVHSADFSPGGGFLCLGQHTGRAAMFRLSHYSGY' A
#
# COMPACT_ATOMS: atom_id res chain seq x y z
N MET A 1 -17.66 2.37 -16.70
CA MET A 1 -16.25 1.97 -16.48
C MET A 1 -16.20 1.20 -15.17
N ALA A 2 -15.91 -0.10 -15.18
CA ALA A 2 -15.88 -0.90 -13.95
C ALA A 2 -14.43 -1.33 -13.68
N SER A 3 -13.75 -0.62 -12.78
CA SER A 3 -12.48 -1.11 -12.23
C SER A 3 -12.79 -2.37 -11.43
N ARG A 4 -12.36 -3.54 -11.93
CA ARG A 4 -12.50 -4.80 -11.20
C ARG A 4 -11.70 -4.66 -9.90
N GLN A 5 -12.40 -4.71 -8.77
CA GLN A 5 -11.79 -4.56 -7.46
C GLN A 5 -11.11 -5.88 -7.10
N GLU A 6 -9.92 -6.09 -7.65
CA GLU A 6 -9.14 -7.29 -7.37
C GLU A 6 -8.56 -7.19 -5.94
N PRO A 7 -8.67 -8.25 -5.12
CA PRO A 7 -7.87 -8.33 -3.91
C PRO A 7 -6.39 -8.22 -4.32
N GLN A 8 -5.57 -7.57 -3.49
CA GLN A 8 -4.12 -7.40 -3.73
C GLN A 8 -3.75 -6.44 -4.89
N ALA A 9 -4.66 -5.57 -5.35
CA ALA A 9 -4.40 -4.60 -6.42
C ALA A 9 -3.55 -3.39 -6.02
N VAL A 10 -2.69 -3.49 -5.00
CA VAL A 10 -1.86 -2.37 -4.52
C VAL A 10 -0.40 -2.63 -4.84
N ARG A 11 0.24 -1.66 -5.46
CA ARG A 11 1.67 -1.67 -5.79
C ARG A 11 2.31 -0.42 -5.19
N LEU A 12 3.51 -0.56 -4.66
CA LEU A 12 4.30 0.57 -4.19
C LEU A 12 5.32 0.93 -5.26
N TRP A 13 5.32 2.19 -5.69
CA TRP A 13 6.20 2.67 -6.75
C TRP A 13 7.18 3.70 -6.20
N HIS A 14 8.47 3.49 -6.45
CA HIS A 14 9.50 4.46 -6.12
C HIS A 14 9.65 5.44 -7.30
N LEU A 15 9.24 6.69 -7.10
CA LEU A 15 9.26 7.73 -8.15
C LEU A 15 10.68 8.14 -8.56
N GLY A 16 11.65 8.11 -7.63
CA GLY A 16 13.03 8.52 -7.91
C GLY A 16 13.74 7.60 -8.92
N ASP A 17 13.54 6.29 -8.79
CA ASP A 17 14.17 5.29 -9.66
C ASP A 17 13.21 4.71 -10.71
N GLY A 18 11.94 5.13 -10.70
CA GLY A 18 10.90 4.60 -11.57
C GLY A 18 10.60 3.10 -11.37
N ARG A 19 10.96 2.52 -10.22
CA ARG A 19 10.87 1.08 -9.96
C ARG A 19 9.70 0.70 -9.06
N VAL A 20 8.94 -0.31 -9.49
CA VAL A 20 7.89 -0.92 -8.64
C VAL A 20 8.56 -1.83 -7.63
N MET A 21 8.26 -1.61 -6.35
CA MET A 21 8.73 -2.44 -5.26
C MET A 21 8.02 -3.80 -5.31
N GLN A 22 8.75 -4.84 -5.72
CA GLN A 22 8.22 -6.20 -5.83
C GLN A 22 7.99 -6.89 -4.47
N ASN A 23 8.58 -6.35 -3.40
CA ASN A 23 8.43 -6.84 -2.03
C ASN A 23 7.17 -6.30 -1.33
N PHE A 24 6.33 -5.52 -2.04
CA PHE A 24 5.08 -4.98 -1.51
C PHE A 24 3.87 -5.48 -2.32
N PRO A 25 2.76 -5.89 -1.65
CA PRO A 25 2.62 -6.07 -0.21
C PRO A 25 3.43 -7.28 0.29
N PRO A 26 3.93 -7.27 1.55
CA PRO A 26 4.65 -8.42 2.10
C PRO A 26 3.81 -9.69 2.02
N PRO A 27 4.40 -10.86 1.73
CA PRO A 27 3.66 -12.13 1.58
C PRO A 27 2.79 -12.47 2.79
N THR A 28 3.26 -12.09 3.98
CA THR A 28 2.59 -12.31 5.27
C THR A 28 1.24 -11.60 5.39
N ILE A 29 1.08 -10.43 4.79
CA ILE A 29 -0.15 -9.62 4.83
C ILE A 29 -0.92 -9.70 3.51
N ARG A 30 -0.28 -10.14 2.43
CA ARG A 30 -0.90 -10.28 1.10
C ARG A 30 -2.21 -11.08 1.11
N HIS A 31 -2.32 -12.12 1.94
CA HIS A 31 -3.54 -12.93 2.07
C HIS A 31 -4.64 -12.27 2.93
N TYR A 32 -4.27 -11.32 3.79
CA TYR A 32 -5.19 -10.61 4.68
C TYR A 32 -5.64 -9.25 4.13
N LEU A 33 -5.00 -8.77 3.07
CA LEU A 33 -5.35 -7.55 2.36
C LEU A 33 -6.59 -7.79 1.50
N ALA A 34 -7.73 -7.34 1.99
CA ALA A 34 -8.94 -7.27 1.19
C ALA A 34 -8.83 -6.15 0.15
N ALA A 35 -9.83 -6.10 -0.73
CA ALA A 35 -9.88 -5.12 -1.79
C ALA A 35 -9.84 -3.68 -1.23
N VAL A 36 -8.82 -2.91 -1.66
CA VAL A 36 -8.51 -1.57 -1.16
C VAL A 36 -9.26 -0.52 -1.96
N HIS A 37 -9.90 0.42 -1.27
CA HIS A 37 -10.65 1.55 -1.87
C HIS A 37 -9.95 2.89 -1.70
N SER A 38 -9.20 3.06 -0.61
CA SER A 38 -8.50 4.30 -0.32
C SER A 38 -7.07 4.01 0.10
N ALA A 39 -6.16 4.90 -0.26
CA ALA A 39 -4.78 4.87 0.15
C ALA A 39 -4.36 6.30 0.51
N ASP A 40 -3.65 6.45 1.63
CA ASP A 40 -3.13 7.75 2.05
C ASP A 40 -1.76 7.60 2.69
N PHE A 41 -0.88 8.56 2.43
CA PHE A 41 0.46 8.61 3.01
C PHE A 41 0.48 9.58 4.17
N SER A 42 1.26 9.28 5.20
CA SER A 42 1.52 10.29 6.23
C SER A 42 2.25 11.49 5.61
N PRO A 43 2.01 12.72 6.08
CA PRO A 43 2.68 13.93 5.58
C PRO A 43 4.21 13.84 5.61
N GLY A 44 4.78 13.00 6.49
CA GLY A 44 6.22 12.74 6.59
C GLY A 44 6.71 11.52 5.81
N GLY A 45 5.88 10.87 4.98
CA GLY A 45 6.25 9.72 4.14
C GLY A 45 6.55 8.41 4.88
N GLY A 46 6.59 8.42 6.22
CA GLY A 46 6.94 7.24 7.03
C GLY A 46 5.85 6.17 7.14
N PHE A 47 4.59 6.50 6.82
CA PHE A 47 3.47 5.56 6.91
C PHE A 47 2.59 5.60 5.66
N LEU A 48 2.04 4.44 5.32
CA LEU A 48 1.04 4.24 4.29
C LEU A 48 -0.17 3.54 4.92
N CYS A 49 -1.34 4.15 4.76
CA CYS A 49 -2.62 3.60 5.21
C CYS A 49 -3.42 3.14 3.98
N LEU A 50 -3.92 1.91 4.01
CA LEU A 50 -4.80 1.33 2.99
C LEU A 50 -6.16 1.01 3.60
N GLY A 51 -7.21 1.72 3.19
CA GLY A 51 -8.59 1.47 3.58
C GLY A 51 -9.21 0.36 2.75
N GLN A 52 -9.68 -0.68 3.42
CA GLN A 52 -10.28 -1.87 2.80
C GLN A 52 -11.81 -1.80 2.86
N HIS A 53 -12.48 -2.46 1.91
CA HIS A 53 -13.95 -2.53 1.88
C HIS A 53 -14.56 -3.21 3.12
N THR A 54 -13.77 -3.97 3.86
CA THR A 54 -14.17 -4.66 5.09
C THR A 54 -14.30 -3.73 6.31
N GLY A 55 -14.12 -2.42 6.14
CA GLY A 55 -14.10 -1.44 7.23
C GLY A 55 -12.81 -1.45 8.04
N ARG A 56 -11.79 -2.20 7.60
CA ARG A 56 -10.46 -2.24 8.22
C ARG A 56 -9.47 -1.40 7.43
N ALA A 57 -8.54 -0.77 8.13
CA ALA A 57 -7.39 -0.11 7.52
C ALA A 57 -6.12 -0.91 7.81
N ALA A 58 -5.31 -1.18 6.79
CA ALA A 58 -3.97 -1.72 6.96
C ALA A 58 -2.96 -0.57 6.97
N MET A 59 -2.17 -0.46 8.03
CA MET A 59 -1.11 0.54 8.14
C MET A 59 0.25 -0.13 7.95
N PHE A 60 1.07 0.47 7.10
CA PHE A 60 2.43 0.05 6.78
C PHE A 60 3.39 1.14 7.20
N ARG A 61 4.47 0.76 7.89
CA ARG A 61 5.60 1.65 8.14
C ARG A 61 6.62 1.47 7.02
N LEU A 62 6.96 2.55 6.34
CA LEU A 62 7.93 2.56 5.26
C LEU A 62 9.30 2.90 5.85
N SER A 63 10.09 1.88 6.20
CA SER A 63 11.42 2.07 6.80
C SER A 63 12.43 2.76 5.87
N HIS A 64 12.13 2.85 4.56
CA HIS A 64 12.97 3.52 3.58
C HIS A 64 12.94 5.04 3.70
N TYR A 65 11.86 5.63 4.24
CA TYR A 65 11.75 7.08 4.47
C TYR A 65 12.22 7.46 5.89
N SER A 66 13.30 6.84 6.37
CA SER A 66 13.89 7.11 7.70
C SER A 66 14.64 8.45 7.80
N GLY A 67 14.68 9.23 6.73
CA GLY A 67 15.31 10.54 6.62
C GLY A 67 14.52 11.40 5.61
N TYR A 68 14.51 12.72 5.60
CA TYR A 68 15.61 13.66 5.89
C TYR A 68 17.00 13.04 5.88
#